data_AF-A0A959J729-F1
#
_entry.id   AF-A0A959J729-F1
#
_cell.length_a   1.000
_cell.length_b   1.000
_cell.length_c   1.000
_cell.angle_alpha   90.00
_cell.angle_beta   90.00
_cell.angle_gamma   90.00
#
_symmetry.space_group_name_H-M   'P 1'
#
loop_
_entity.id
_entity.type
_entity.pdbx_description
1 polymer ?
#
loop_
_entity_poly.entity_id
_entity_poly.type
_entity_poly.pdbx_seq_one_letter_code
_entity_poly.pdbx_strand_id
1 'polypeptide(L)'
;MTLSDLPRLQAFKQELAENEIENVLDELTIFLESSSPYHLDEVIQHSGRYESLAKSQRLGTISFENASIEINQIRNGILAFITQLEKTIRKKRENTIFNPQPVLKNSTVSSETGHGSQSNVNNEAKMLNDEGLKCLDVSDWTGALDFFNRALEADPTYGAAYSNRGLVKVDLGDFEGAARDYDSAIAHFPTLARAWNNRSVLKLEVLNDLRGAFDDINQAILLDDKDATTFINRGNAFLQLEEFSKAIHDFTAAVDLSPGWHEPYLNRGITYQRMDEYDMSIPDFNKAILIQPDVPLPYHHRGLSFYQLKLYREAITDFTRSLEIDPVTPWGYSLRGLCYFFLGDYQTALEDHKRAIEVDPQEALNYTNCGSCRNLLGFFDEALQNYLTAIKLDPSSPTNYLGLATSHHNLGQYEAGIEAASKAIELNPDYYTALQLRGIMHYNQGNYHESIRDLEKVMNGPEADEDTFLFEALCYYKLNMLHEALAYTAKSLEILPSYGVCWYWQGVFQHDLNLSAEAKISYQKAILYAPELWTPYNNLGIIYLDEEQFDQAISLFEKAVAADPEATLAQENLKIARDRKKNSGGLWGLFK
;
A
#
# COMPACT_ATOMS: atom_id res chain seq x y z
N MET A 1 14.94 14.74 -27.41
CA MET A 1 15.04 13.26 -27.47
C MET A 1 14.46 12.77 -28.78
N THR A 2 15.06 11.76 -29.39
CA THR A 2 14.50 11.05 -30.54
C THR A 2 13.96 9.68 -30.11
N LEU A 3 13.10 9.05 -30.92
CA LEU A 3 12.63 7.66 -30.68
C LEU A 3 13.78 6.66 -30.53
N SER A 4 14.95 6.95 -31.10
CA SER A 4 16.15 6.10 -31.00
C SER A 4 16.87 6.17 -29.65
N ASP A 5 16.55 7.15 -28.80
CA ASP A 5 17.19 7.34 -27.49
C ASP A 5 16.47 6.58 -26.35
N LEU A 6 15.20 6.18 -26.54
CA LEU A 6 14.36 5.49 -25.55
C LEU A 6 14.96 4.17 -25.01
N PRO A 7 15.54 3.28 -25.85
CA PRO A 7 16.18 2.06 -25.36
C PRO A 7 17.45 2.32 -24.54
N ARG A 8 18.15 3.45 -24.76
CA ARG A 8 19.36 3.79 -24.00
C ARG A 8 19.05 4.26 -22.58
N LEU A 9 17.90 4.91 -22.37
CA LEU A 9 17.43 5.28 -21.02
C LEU A 9 17.02 4.06 -20.19
N GLN A 10 16.40 3.06 -20.81
CA GLN A 10 16.03 1.82 -20.13
C GLN A 10 17.24 1.04 -19.59
N ALA A 11 18.39 1.12 -20.28
CA ALA A 11 19.64 0.49 -19.84
C ALA A 11 20.35 1.24 -18.70
N PHE A 12 20.06 2.52 -18.50
CA PHE A 12 20.75 3.41 -17.52
C PHE A 12 20.22 3.25 -16.07
N LYS A 13 19.16 2.46 -15.88
CA LYS A 13 18.34 2.39 -14.66
C LYS A 13 18.98 1.60 -13.50
N GLN A 14 19.88 0.66 -13.78
CA GLN A 14 20.37 -0.28 -12.76
C GLN A 14 21.54 0.25 -11.92
N GLU A 15 22.17 1.36 -12.30
CA GLU A 15 23.41 1.85 -11.68
C GLU A 15 23.26 3.15 -10.86
N LEU A 16 22.07 3.79 -10.85
CA LEU A 16 21.85 5.10 -10.20
C LEU A 16 21.51 4.97 -8.71
N ALA A 17 22.10 5.85 -7.88
CA ALA A 17 21.73 6.05 -6.48
C ALA A 17 20.34 6.75 -6.35
N GLU A 18 19.66 6.65 -5.20
CA GLU A 18 18.28 7.17 -5.03
C GLU A 18 18.18 8.68 -5.31
N ASN A 19 19.11 9.46 -4.76
CA ASN A 19 19.23 10.91 -4.99
C ASN A 19 19.46 11.26 -6.47
N GLU A 20 20.12 10.41 -7.24
CA GLU A 20 20.31 10.60 -8.67
C GLU A 20 19.05 10.28 -9.46
N ILE A 21 18.25 9.30 -9.02
CA ILE A 21 16.94 8.98 -9.62
C ILE A 21 15.95 10.12 -9.35
N GLU A 22 15.94 10.68 -8.15
CA GLU A 22 15.09 11.84 -7.80
C GLU A 22 15.41 13.06 -8.66
N ASN A 23 16.70 13.40 -8.83
CA ASN A 23 17.11 14.50 -9.72
C ASN A 23 16.68 14.25 -11.18
N VAL A 24 16.78 13.02 -11.66
CA VAL A 24 16.33 12.63 -13.01
C VAL A 24 14.81 12.70 -13.14
N LEU A 25 14.06 12.34 -12.09
CA LEU A 25 12.60 12.49 -12.06
C LEU A 25 12.19 13.96 -12.12
N ASP A 26 12.84 14.83 -11.34
CA ASP A 26 12.56 16.26 -11.34
C ASP A 26 12.80 16.88 -12.72
N GLU A 27 13.93 16.58 -13.36
CA GLU A 27 14.23 17.08 -14.71
C GLU A 27 13.25 16.57 -15.77
N LEU A 28 12.85 15.29 -15.71
CA LEU A 28 11.88 14.70 -16.64
C LEU A 28 10.46 15.23 -16.41
N THR A 29 10.09 15.52 -15.16
CA THR A 29 8.80 16.12 -14.79
C THR A 29 8.73 17.56 -15.28
N ILE A 30 9.78 18.37 -15.04
CA ILE A 30 9.92 19.73 -15.57
C ILE A 30 9.87 19.74 -17.11
N PHE A 31 10.50 18.76 -17.76
CA PHE A 31 10.45 18.59 -19.21
C PHE A 31 9.02 18.30 -19.72
N LEU A 32 8.24 17.47 -19.01
CA LEU A 32 6.84 17.20 -19.34
C LEU A 32 5.91 18.40 -19.08
N GLU A 33 6.14 19.15 -18.01
CA GLU A 33 5.35 20.34 -17.65
C GLU A 33 5.59 21.49 -18.64
N SER A 34 6.83 21.68 -19.09
CA SER A 34 7.20 22.68 -20.11
C SER A 34 6.78 22.30 -21.53
N SER A 35 6.30 21.08 -21.77
CA SER A 35 5.79 20.56 -23.05
C SER A 35 4.27 20.34 -23.07
N SER A 36 3.53 21.12 -22.27
CA SER A 36 2.07 21.05 -22.07
C SER A 36 1.21 20.99 -23.36
N PRO A 37 0.14 20.17 -23.38
CA PRO A 37 -0.80 20.06 -24.50
C PRO A 37 -1.50 21.38 -24.86
N TYR A 38 -1.55 22.35 -23.96
CA TYR A 38 -2.12 23.68 -24.21
C TYR A 38 -1.41 24.44 -25.34
N HIS A 39 -0.11 24.24 -25.54
CA HIS A 39 0.63 24.86 -26.66
C HIS A 39 0.50 24.06 -27.96
N LEU A 40 0.16 22.77 -27.90
CA LEU A 40 -0.03 21.92 -29.07
C LEU A 40 -1.45 22.09 -29.65
N ASP A 41 -2.47 22.23 -28.81
CA ASP A 41 -3.86 22.45 -29.24
C ASP A 41 -4.08 23.86 -29.84
N GLU A 42 -3.38 24.89 -29.36
CA GLU A 42 -3.35 26.22 -30.03
C GLU A 42 -2.71 26.14 -31.43
N VAL A 43 -1.66 25.32 -31.59
CA VAL A 43 -0.99 25.10 -32.87
C VAL A 43 -1.85 24.23 -33.81
N ILE A 44 -2.57 23.24 -33.28
CA ILE A 44 -3.51 22.40 -34.02
C ILE A 44 -4.75 23.20 -34.45
N GLN A 45 -5.32 24.06 -33.60
CA GLN A 45 -6.41 24.98 -33.98
C GLN A 45 -6.01 25.97 -35.07
N HIS A 46 -4.71 26.29 -35.18
CA HIS A 46 -4.17 27.17 -36.22
C HIS A 46 -3.52 26.44 -37.41
N SER A 47 -3.48 25.10 -37.40
CA SER A 47 -2.84 24.26 -38.43
C SER A 47 -3.37 24.50 -39.85
N GLY A 48 -4.69 24.70 -40.00
CA GLY A 48 -5.31 25.01 -41.29
C GLY A 48 -4.86 26.34 -41.91
N ARG A 49 -4.43 27.33 -41.10
CA ARG A 49 -3.84 28.59 -41.60
C ARG A 49 -2.39 28.38 -42.05
N TYR A 50 -1.59 27.60 -41.32
CA TYR A 50 -0.18 27.36 -41.66
C TYR A 50 0.01 26.40 -42.84
N GLU A 51 -0.86 25.42 -43.05
CA GLU A 51 -0.82 24.53 -44.22
C GLU A 51 -1.03 25.30 -45.54
N SER A 52 -1.90 26.32 -45.50
CA SER A 52 -2.12 27.23 -46.63
C SER A 52 -0.88 28.09 -46.94
N LEU A 53 -0.14 28.48 -45.90
CA LEU A 53 1.10 29.26 -46.00
C LEU A 53 2.28 28.41 -46.51
N ALA A 54 2.44 27.17 -46.01
CA ALA A 54 3.48 26.23 -46.44
C ALA A 54 3.31 25.79 -47.91
N LYS A 55 2.06 25.57 -48.36
CA LYS A 55 1.74 25.35 -49.79
C LYS A 55 2.08 26.56 -50.65
N SER A 56 1.91 27.79 -50.13
CA SER A 56 2.27 29.02 -50.84
C SER A 56 3.79 29.24 -50.96
N GLN A 57 4.60 28.65 -50.06
CA GLN A 57 6.05 28.86 -49.98
C GLN A 57 6.92 27.65 -50.44
N ARG A 58 6.31 26.56 -50.94
CA ARG A 58 7.02 25.33 -51.42
C ARG A 58 8.00 24.73 -50.40
N LEU A 59 7.68 24.77 -49.11
CA LEU A 59 8.41 24.02 -48.10
C LEU A 59 7.85 22.59 -48.05
N GLY A 60 8.74 21.58 -48.07
CA GLY A 60 8.37 20.16 -48.10
C GLY A 60 7.47 19.77 -46.92
N THR A 61 6.39 19.04 -47.20
CA THR A 61 5.38 18.63 -46.24
C THR A 61 5.86 17.43 -45.41
N ILE A 62 6.20 17.65 -44.15
CA ILE A 62 6.00 16.64 -43.09
C ILE A 62 4.56 16.86 -42.61
N SER A 63 3.68 15.86 -42.65
CA SER A 63 2.31 16.04 -42.17
C SER A 63 2.34 16.29 -40.66
N PHE A 64 1.61 17.30 -40.20
CA PHE A 64 1.51 17.64 -38.77
C PHE A 64 0.94 16.48 -37.94
N GLU A 65 0.14 15.59 -38.55
CA GLU A 65 -0.30 14.33 -37.95
C GLU A 65 0.87 13.43 -37.56
N ASN A 66 1.89 13.28 -38.42
CA ASN A 66 3.04 12.42 -38.12
C ASN A 66 3.90 12.98 -36.99
N ALA A 67 4.07 14.31 -36.93
CA ALA A 67 4.79 14.97 -35.83
C ALA A 67 4.03 14.86 -34.50
N SER A 68 2.70 15.00 -34.51
CA SER A 68 1.85 14.80 -33.32
C SER A 68 1.91 13.35 -32.80
N ILE A 69 1.88 12.38 -33.72
CA ILE A 69 2.02 10.95 -33.37
C ILE A 69 3.40 10.68 -32.75
N GLU A 70 4.49 11.18 -33.35
CA GLU A 70 5.85 11.00 -32.80
C GLU A 70 6.04 11.67 -31.44
N ILE A 71 5.51 12.89 -31.24
CA ILE A 71 5.56 13.60 -29.96
C ILE A 71 4.78 12.84 -28.88
N ASN A 72 3.57 12.36 -29.19
CA ASN A 72 2.77 11.57 -28.25
C ASN A 72 3.43 10.23 -27.90
N GLN A 73 4.09 9.57 -28.86
CA GLN A 73 4.86 8.36 -28.60
C GLN A 73 6.06 8.61 -27.68
N ILE A 74 6.80 9.70 -27.89
CA ILE A 74 7.92 10.10 -27.03
C ILE A 74 7.41 10.44 -25.63
N ARG A 75 6.32 11.19 -25.51
CA ARG A 75 5.70 11.55 -24.23
C ARG A 75 5.24 10.32 -23.45
N ASN A 76 4.52 9.40 -24.10
CA ASN A 76 4.08 8.15 -23.48
C ASN A 76 5.27 7.28 -23.06
N GLY A 77 6.35 7.28 -23.84
CA GLY A 77 7.60 6.60 -23.49
C GLY A 77 8.29 7.20 -22.25
N ILE A 78 8.32 8.53 -22.12
CA ILE A 78 8.85 9.22 -20.94
C ILE A 78 7.97 8.97 -19.71
N LEU A 79 6.64 9.02 -19.86
CA LEU A 79 5.71 8.75 -18.76
C LEU A 79 5.84 7.32 -18.24
N ALA A 80 5.92 6.33 -19.15
CA ALA A 80 6.17 4.95 -18.78
C ALA A 80 7.52 4.76 -18.08
N PHE A 81 8.54 5.53 -18.48
CA PHE A 81 9.85 5.53 -17.83
C PHE A 81 9.80 6.15 -16.42
N ILE A 82 9.10 7.27 -16.23
CA ILE A 82 8.85 7.91 -14.92
C ILE A 82 8.15 6.92 -13.98
N THR A 83 7.02 6.33 -14.40
CA THR A 83 6.31 5.33 -13.60
C THR A 83 7.20 4.16 -13.21
N GLN A 84 8.14 3.78 -14.09
CA GLN A 84 9.07 2.70 -13.82
C GLN A 84 10.22 3.11 -12.89
N LEU A 85 10.63 4.38 -12.88
CA LEU A 85 11.56 4.96 -11.91
C LEU A 85 10.89 5.11 -10.53
N GLU A 86 9.67 5.63 -10.47
CA GLU A 86 8.87 5.72 -9.25
C GLU A 86 8.64 4.35 -8.61
N LYS A 87 8.28 3.32 -9.40
CA LYS A 87 8.23 1.93 -8.91
C LYS A 87 9.56 1.45 -8.34
N THR A 88 10.68 1.94 -8.87
CA THR A 88 12.02 1.56 -8.41
C THR A 88 12.42 2.30 -7.14
N ILE A 89 12.10 3.58 -7.02
CA ILE A 89 12.23 4.34 -5.77
C ILE A 89 11.34 3.73 -4.71
N ARG A 90 10.09 3.44 -5.02
CA ARG A 90 9.17 2.75 -4.11
C ARG A 90 9.73 1.39 -3.68
N LYS A 91 10.25 0.57 -4.60
CA LYS A 91 10.93 -0.69 -4.27
C LYS A 91 12.19 -0.47 -3.41
N LYS A 92 12.96 0.59 -3.65
CA LYS A 92 14.15 0.95 -2.86
C LYS A 92 13.80 1.43 -1.46
N ARG A 93 12.74 2.24 -1.32
CA ARG A 93 12.17 2.73 -0.05
C ARG A 93 11.50 1.60 0.74
N GLU A 94 10.77 0.71 0.06
CA GLU A 94 10.25 -0.54 0.63
C GLU A 94 11.41 -1.46 1.07
N ASN A 95 12.51 -1.55 0.31
CA ASN A 95 13.72 -2.24 0.76
C ASN A 95 14.38 -1.58 1.99
N THR A 96 14.15 -0.28 2.25
CA THR A 96 14.59 0.37 3.49
C THR A 96 13.74 -0.03 4.70
N ILE A 97 12.44 -0.34 4.49
CA ILE A 97 11.52 -0.87 5.50
C ILE A 97 11.86 -2.33 5.86
N PHE A 98 12.43 -3.08 4.92
CA PHE A 98 12.82 -4.48 5.08
C PHE A 98 14.32 -4.70 5.28
N ASN A 99 15.11 -3.65 5.48
CA ASN A 99 16.55 -3.81 5.63
C ASN A 99 16.84 -4.42 7.00
N PRO A 100 17.47 -5.62 7.08
CA PRO A 100 18.08 -6.04 8.33
C PRO A 100 19.05 -4.95 8.78
N GLN A 101 19.19 -4.78 10.11
CA GLN A 101 20.14 -3.83 10.68
C GLN A 101 21.52 -3.93 9.99
N PRO A 102 22.28 -2.83 9.87
CA PRO A 102 23.61 -2.87 9.29
C PRO A 102 24.42 -4.00 9.92
N VAL A 103 24.94 -4.90 9.06
CA VAL A 103 25.65 -6.14 9.41
C VAL A 103 26.94 -5.88 10.19
N LEU A 104 27.33 -4.61 10.37
CA LEU A 104 28.49 -4.20 11.15
C LEU A 104 28.46 -4.76 12.59
N LYS A 105 27.28 -5.01 13.18
CA LYS A 105 27.14 -5.66 14.50
C LYS A 105 27.52 -7.15 14.55
N ASN A 106 27.62 -7.83 13.41
CA ASN A 106 28.02 -9.26 13.33
C ASN A 106 29.52 -9.42 13.10
N SER A 107 30.30 -8.34 13.16
CA SER A 107 31.75 -8.44 13.11
C SER A 107 32.27 -8.94 14.46
N THR A 108 33.11 -9.99 14.42
CA THR A 108 33.55 -10.69 15.63
C THR A 108 34.98 -10.33 15.98
N VAL A 109 35.26 -10.28 17.28
CA VAL A 109 36.59 -9.97 17.83
C VAL A 109 37.48 -11.20 17.80
N SER A 110 38.76 -11.07 17.48
CA SER A 110 39.72 -12.18 17.37
C SER A 110 40.56 -12.40 18.63
N SER A 111 40.27 -13.46 19.36
CA SER A 111 41.26 -14.17 20.17
C SER A 111 41.85 -15.30 19.31
N GLU A 112 43.15 -15.61 19.47
CA GLU A 112 43.86 -16.69 18.75
C GLU A 112 43.31 -18.12 19.02
N THR A 113 42.13 -18.27 19.60
CA THR A 113 41.57 -19.56 20.03
C THR A 113 40.75 -20.28 18.94
N GLY A 114 40.66 -19.73 17.72
CA GLY A 114 40.16 -20.40 16.51
C GLY A 114 41.32 -20.91 15.64
N HIS A 115 41.11 -21.96 14.83
CA HIS A 115 42.15 -22.74 14.17
C HIS A 115 43.23 -21.92 13.43
N GLY A 116 44.39 -21.77 14.07
CA GLY A 116 45.59 -21.14 13.53
C GLY A 116 46.16 -20.10 14.48
N SER A 117 47.16 -20.46 15.28
CA SER A 117 47.98 -19.46 15.96
C SER A 117 48.99 -18.92 14.95
N GLN A 118 49.04 -17.60 14.75
CA GLN A 118 50.14 -16.99 14.02
C GLN A 118 51.45 -17.38 14.72
N SER A 119 52.38 -18.02 13.99
CA SER A 119 53.62 -18.50 14.59
C SER A 119 54.55 -17.33 14.88
N ASN A 120 55.27 -17.39 16.00
CA ASN A 120 56.27 -16.38 16.42
C ASN A 120 55.73 -14.98 16.74
N VAL A 121 54.50 -14.86 17.25
CA VAL A 121 53.98 -13.58 17.77
C VAL A 121 54.71 -13.18 19.05
N ASN A 122 55.02 -11.89 19.20
CA ASN A 122 55.58 -11.35 20.45
C ASN A 122 54.60 -11.55 21.62
N ASN A 123 55.08 -12.11 22.74
CA ASN A 123 54.27 -12.32 23.95
C ASN A 123 53.68 -11.02 24.53
N GLU A 124 54.41 -9.91 24.43
CA GLU A 124 53.93 -8.59 24.85
C GLU A 124 52.79 -8.11 23.94
N ALA A 125 52.94 -8.26 22.62
CA ALA A 125 51.90 -7.90 21.67
C ALA A 125 50.63 -8.72 21.86
N LYS A 126 50.77 -10.03 22.11
CA LYS A 126 49.65 -10.91 22.44
C LYS A 126 48.91 -10.49 23.71
N MET A 127 49.66 -10.21 24.79
CA MET A 127 49.08 -9.73 26.05
C MET A 127 48.33 -8.40 25.86
N LEU A 128 48.92 -7.46 25.13
CA LEU A 128 48.29 -6.16 24.85
C LEU A 128 47.03 -6.32 23.99
N ASN A 129 47.05 -7.21 22.99
CA ASN A 129 45.86 -7.53 22.21
C ASN A 129 44.75 -8.11 23.11
N ASP A 130 45.09 -9.05 24.00
CA ASP A 130 44.11 -9.63 24.93
C ASP A 130 43.54 -8.59 25.92
N GLU A 131 44.34 -7.61 26.36
CA GLU A 131 43.82 -6.47 27.15
C GLU A 131 42.89 -5.57 26.32
N GLY A 132 43.22 -5.34 25.04
CA GLY A 132 42.33 -4.63 24.11
C GLY A 132 40.98 -5.33 23.93
N LEU A 133 40.97 -6.66 23.84
CA LEU A 133 39.74 -7.45 23.80
C LEU A 133 38.88 -7.26 25.06
N LYS A 134 39.48 -7.23 26.25
CA LYS A 134 38.76 -6.99 27.50
C LYS A 134 38.13 -5.59 27.56
N CYS A 135 38.79 -4.58 26.97
CA CYS A 135 38.19 -3.25 26.83
C CYS A 135 36.92 -3.30 25.97
N LEU A 136 36.88 -4.13 24.94
CA LEU A 136 35.67 -4.31 24.12
C LEU A 136 34.54 -5.00 24.88
N ASP A 137 34.84 -5.95 25.77
CA ASP A 137 33.84 -6.58 26.64
C ASP A 137 33.10 -5.56 27.54
N VAL A 138 33.75 -4.43 27.85
CA VAL A 138 33.17 -3.32 28.62
C VAL A 138 32.82 -2.10 27.76
N SER A 139 32.81 -2.25 26.42
CA SER A 139 32.51 -1.20 25.44
C SER A 139 33.42 0.04 25.51
N ASP A 140 34.65 -0.11 25.99
CA ASP A 140 35.68 0.94 25.95
C ASP A 140 36.47 0.87 24.63
N TRP A 141 35.89 1.44 23.58
CA TRP A 141 36.46 1.48 22.24
C TRP A 141 37.79 2.25 22.19
N THR A 142 37.91 3.31 22.99
CA THR A 142 39.11 4.15 23.06
C THR A 142 40.27 3.45 23.74
N GLY A 143 40.02 2.74 24.85
CA GLY A 143 41.01 1.92 25.54
C GLY A 143 41.42 0.73 24.69
N ALA A 144 40.47 0.06 24.03
CA ALA A 144 40.78 -1.03 23.10
C ALA A 144 41.71 -0.57 21.97
N LEU A 145 41.44 0.61 21.37
CA LEU A 145 42.27 1.19 20.33
C LEU A 145 43.72 1.46 20.81
N ASP A 146 43.90 1.98 22.04
CA ASP A 146 45.23 2.19 22.63
C ASP A 146 46.01 0.87 22.77
N PHE A 147 45.36 -0.15 23.34
CA PHE A 147 45.97 -1.46 23.52
C PHE A 147 46.34 -2.12 22.20
N PHE A 148 45.48 -2.06 21.18
CA PHE A 148 45.82 -2.59 19.85
C PHE A 148 46.94 -1.81 19.17
N ASN A 149 47.02 -0.49 19.34
CA ASN A 149 48.15 0.30 18.85
C ASN A 149 49.46 -0.15 19.48
N ARG A 150 49.49 -0.30 20.81
CA ARG A 150 50.67 -0.76 21.55
C ARG A 150 51.04 -2.20 21.22
N ALA A 151 50.05 -3.06 20.97
CA ALA A 151 50.29 -4.42 20.49
C ALA A 151 51.03 -4.41 19.15
N LEU A 152 50.64 -3.51 18.24
CA LEU A 152 51.27 -3.35 16.92
C LEU A 152 52.61 -2.60 16.97
N GLU A 153 52.87 -1.81 18.00
CA GLU A 153 54.22 -1.28 18.29
C GLU A 153 55.16 -2.40 18.76
N ALA A 154 54.67 -3.31 19.60
CA ALA A 154 55.43 -4.44 20.12
C ALA A 154 55.66 -5.54 19.05
N ASP A 155 54.71 -5.72 18.12
CA ASP A 155 54.82 -6.62 16.98
C ASP A 155 54.05 -6.07 15.75
N PRO A 156 54.74 -5.37 14.84
CA PRO A 156 54.13 -4.83 13.62
C PRO A 156 53.62 -5.88 12.64
N THR A 157 53.89 -7.17 12.88
CA THR A 157 53.41 -8.28 12.04
C THR A 157 52.19 -8.97 12.64
N TYR A 158 51.66 -8.51 13.78
CA TYR A 158 50.59 -9.22 14.46
C TYR A 158 49.22 -9.04 13.77
N GLY A 159 48.84 -10.00 12.93
CA GLY A 159 47.64 -9.91 12.08
C GLY A 159 46.33 -9.82 12.87
N ALA A 160 46.23 -10.52 14.00
CA ALA A 160 45.04 -10.46 14.86
C ALA A 160 44.83 -9.06 15.46
N ALA A 161 45.90 -8.39 15.90
CA ALA A 161 45.82 -7.03 16.43
C ALA A 161 45.40 -6.02 15.34
N TYR A 162 45.87 -6.16 14.10
CA TYR A 162 45.33 -5.37 12.99
C TYR A 162 43.83 -5.65 12.77
N SER A 163 43.40 -6.91 12.74
CA SER A 163 41.99 -7.24 12.53
C SER A 163 41.09 -6.69 13.63
N ASN A 164 41.53 -6.74 14.89
CA ASN A 164 40.79 -6.22 16.03
C ASN A 164 40.78 -4.68 16.04
N ARG A 165 41.89 -4.04 15.68
CA ARG A 165 41.94 -2.58 15.54
C ARG A 165 41.04 -2.10 14.41
N GLY A 166 41.02 -2.82 13.29
CA GLY A 166 40.13 -2.56 12.17
C GLY A 166 38.67 -2.57 12.59
N LEU A 167 38.26 -3.56 13.40
CA LEU A 167 36.93 -3.64 13.98
C LEU A 167 36.58 -2.39 14.80
N VAL A 168 37.44 -2.01 15.74
CA VAL A 168 37.21 -0.82 16.58
C VAL A 168 37.13 0.46 15.75
N LYS A 169 37.94 0.56 14.68
CA LYS A 169 37.89 1.71 13.77
C LYS A 169 36.58 1.79 13.01
N VAL A 170 35.97 0.66 12.63
CA VAL A 170 34.62 0.64 12.05
C VAL A 170 33.61 1.25 13.04
N ASP A 171 33.64 0.84 14.30
CA ASP A 171 32.74 1.37 15.33
C ASP A 171 32.98 2.86 15.65
N LEU A 172 34.22 3.33 15.47
CA LEU A 172 34.59 4.74 15.57
C LEU A 172 34.35 5.55 14.28
N GLY A 173 33.90 4.91 13.19
CA GLY A 173 33.63 5.54 11.89
C GLY A 173 34.86 5.79 11.00
N ASP A 174 36.05 5.30 11.38
CA ASP A 174 37.27 5.36 10.56
C ASP A 174 37.33 4.17 9.57
N PHE A 175 36.47 4.22 8.54
CA PHE A 175 36.35 3.15 7.57
C PHE A 175 37.60 2.96 6.70
N GLU A 176 38.29 4.04 6.33
CA GLU A 176 39.54 3.96 5.55
C GLU A 176 40.69 3.38 6.38
N GLY A 177 40.78 3.73 7.66
CA GLY A 177 41.71 3.14 8.59
C GLY A 177 41.40 1.67 8.87
N ALA A 178 40.12 1.30 8.95
CA ALA A 178 39.69 -0.08 9.11
C ALA A 178 40.05 -0.94 7.88
N ALA A 179 39.80 -0.44 6.66
CA ALA A 179 40.16 -1.13 5.43
C ALA A 179 41.67 -1.44 5.37
N ARG A 180 42.51 -0.44 5.67
CA ARG A 180 43.97 -0.60 5.73
C ARG A 180 44.43 -1.62 6.78
N ASP A 181 43.75 -1.63 7.93
CA ASP A 181 44.04 -2.59 8.99
C ASP A 181 43.64 -4.01 8.58
N TYR A 182 42.48 -4.21 7.94
CA TYR A 182 42.11 -5.52 7.42
C TYR A 182 43.05 -6.01 6.31
N ASP A 183 43.48 -5.12 5.41
CA ASP A 183 44.49 -5.46 4.40
C ASP A 183 45.81 -5.89 5.03
N SER A 184 46.24 -5.19 6.10
CA SER A 184 47.45 -5.53 6.86
C SER A 184 47.29 -6.86 7.61
N ALA A 185 46.12 -7.09 8.23
CA ALA A 185 45.80 -8.34 8.91
C ALA A 185 45.91 -9.54 7.96
N ILE A 186 45.33 -9.42 6.77
CA ILE A 186 45.36 -10.47 5.74
C ILE A 186 46.77 -10.64 5.16
N ALA A 187 47.52 -9.55 4.96
CA ALA A 187 48.89 -9.64 4.46
C ALA A 187 49.84 -10.36 5.43
N HIS A 188 49.69 -10.10 6.73
CA HIS A 188 50.54 -10.69 7.76
C HIS A 188 50.05 -12.07 8.24
N PHE A 189 48.75 -12.31 8.21
CA PHE A 189 48.16 -13.58 8.60
C PHE A 189 47.04 -14.01 7.62
N PRO A 190 47.39 -14.51 6.42
CA PRO A 190 46.41 -14.80 5.37
C PRO A 190 45.37 -15.87 5.71
N THR A 191 45.65 -16.72 6.69
CA THR A 191 44.71 -17.78 7.14
C THR A 191 43.77 -17.30 8.26
N LEU A 192 43.80 -16.02 8.63
CA LEU A 192 42.86 -15.43 9.58
C LEU A 192 41.48 -15.23 8.93
N ALA A 193 40.66 -16.28 8.91
CA ALA A 193 39.32 -16.27 8.30
C ALA A 193 38.48 -15.05 8.70
N ARG A 194 38.52 -14.67 9.99
CA ARG A 194 37.80 -13.53 10.55
C ARG A 194 38.19 -12.18 9.95
N ALA A 195 39.46 -11.98 9.56
CA ALA A 195 39.88 -10.74 8.92
C ALA A 195 39.28 -10.60 7.51
N TRP A 196 39.19 -11.72 6.77
CA TRP A 196 38.48 -11.78 5.49
C TRP A 196 36.99 -11.49 5.67
N ASN A 197 36.34 -12.14 6.65
CA ASN A 197 34.92 -11.90 6.94
C ASN A 197 34.66 -10.43 7.33
N ASN A 198 35.44 -9.85 8.24
CA ASN A 198 35.25 -8.46 8.67
C ASN A 198 35.52 -7.46 7.52
N ARG A 199 36.54 -7.70 6.68
CA ARG A 199 36.78 -6.87 5.48
C ARG A 199 35.62 -6.96 4.49
N SER A 200 35.04 -8.14 4.36
CA SER A 200 33.92 -8.34 3.44
C SER A 200 32.68 -7.54 3.83
N VAL A 201 32.36 -7.47 5.14
CA VAL A 201 31.24 -6.67 5.65
C VAL A 201 31.51 -5.19 5.37
N LEU A 202 32.74 -4.72 5.60
CA LEU A 202 33.12 -3.34 5.28
C LEU A 202 32.97 -3.03 3.78
N LYS A 203 33.40 -3.97 2.91
CA LYS A 203 33.27 -3.83 1.46
C LYS A 203 31.82 -3.78 1.00
N LEU A 204 30.98 -4.64 1.56
CA LEU A 204 29.56 -4.74 1.23
C LEU A 204 28.80 -3.47 1.66
N GLU A 205 28.93 -3.09 2.93
CA GLU A 205 28.07 -2.08 3.56
C GLU A 205 28.57 -0.63 3.37
N VAL A 206 29.88 -0.42 3.26
CA VAL A 206 30.47 0.93 3.24
C VAL A 206 31.10 1.26 1.89
N LEU A 207 31.89 0.34 1.33
CA LEU A 207 32.63 0.59 0.09
C LEU A 207 31.82 0.29 -1.18
N ASN A 208 30.64 -0.33 -1.03
CA ASN A 208 29.80 -0.80 -2.14
C ASN A 208 30.55 -1.70 -3.14
N ASP A 209 31.57 -2.43 -2.67
CA ASP A 209 32.36 -3.39 -3.44
C ASP A 209 31.80 -4.80 -3.23
N LEU A 210 30.67 -5.06 -3.88
CA LEU A 210 29.96 -6.33 -3.80
C LEU A 210 30.84 -7.52 -4.21
N ARG A 211 31.58 -7.38 -5.31
CA ARG A 211 32.41 -8.47 -5.84
C ARG A 211 33.54 -8.78 -4.88
N GLY A 212 34.27 -7.77 -4.41
CA GLY A 212 35.34 -7.95 -3.45
C GLY A 212 34.83 -8.46 -2.10
N ALA A 213 33.61 -8.11 -1.70
CA ALA A 213 32.95 -8.69 -0.52
C ALA A 213 32.72 -10.20 -0.70
N PHE A 214 32.12 -10.64 -1.81
CA PHE A 214 31.92 -12.07 -2.06
C PHE A 214 33.22 -12.86 -2.17
N ASP A 215 34.25 -12.29 -2.81
CA ASP A 215 35.58 -12.91 -2.87
C ASP A 215 36.12 -13.13 -1.44
N ASP A 216 36.04 -12.12 -0.58
CA ASP A 216 36.51 -12.20 0.81
C ASP A 216 35.68 -13.16 1.67
N ILE A 217 34.34 -13.14 1.56
CA ILE A 217 33.46 -14.07 2.27
C ILE A 217 33.75 -15.52 1.87
N ASN A 218 33.91 -15.78 0.57
CA ASN A 218 34.21 -17.13 0.10
C ASN A 218 35.58 -17.61 0.56
N GLN A 219 36.58 -16.71 0.66
CA GLN A 219 37.86 -17.04 1.29
C GLN A 219 37.71 -17.32 2.79
N ALA A 220 36.93 -16.52 3.51
CA ALA A 220 36.66 -16.74 4.94
C ALA A 220 36.05 -18.13 5.19
N ILE A 221 35.04 -18.54 4.40
CA ILE A 221 34.40 -19.86 4.49
C ILE A 221 35.37 -20.99 4.13
N LEU A 222 36.24 -20.78 3.13
CA LEU A 222 37.26 -21.75 2.76
C LEU A 222 38.27 -21.99 3.89
N LEU A 223 38.59 -20.95 4.66
CA LEU A 223 39.54 -20.98 5.76
C LEU A 223 38.92 -21.52 7.05
N ASP A 224 37.66 -21.20 7.33
CA ASP A 224 36.89 -21.68 8.48
C ASP A 224 35.42 -21.93 8.10
N ASP A 225 35.09 -23.18 7.82
CA ASP A 225 33.74 -23.62 7.45
C ASP A 225 32.83 -23.85 8.66
N LYS A 226 33.30 -23.57 9.88
CA LYS A 226 32.53 -23.73 11.12
C LYS A 226 32.09 -22.41 11.74
N ASP A 227 32.51 -21.28 11.19
CA ASP A 227 32.06 -19.97 11.64
C ASP A 227 30.67 -19.64 11.06
N ALA A 228 29.64 -19.87 11.87
CA ALA A 228 28.25 -19.53 11.52
C ALA A 228 28.08 -18.05 11.11
N THR A 229 28.88 -17.14 11.68
CA THR A 229 28.84 -15.71 11.38
C THR A 229 29.12 -15.42 9.92
N THR A 230 30.11 -16.11 9.34
CA THR A 230 30.50 -15.90 7.95
C THR A 230 29.39 -16.37 6.99
N PHE A 231 28.66 -17.44 7.33
CA PHE A 231 27.47 -17.85 6.57
C PHE A 231 26.32 -16.85 6.70
N ILE A 232 26.06 -16.29 7.89
CA ILE A 232 25.06 -15.22 8.05
C ILE A 232 25.40 -14.02 7.17
N ASN A 233 26.66 -13.58 7.17
CA ASN A 233 27.09 -12.43 6.39
C ASN A 233 26.93 -12.69 4.88
N ARG A 234 27.26 -13.90 4.38
CA ARG A 234 27.00 -14.26 2.99
C ARG A 234 25.51 -14.34 2.68
N GLY A 235 24.72 -14.91 3.58
CA GLY A 235 23.27 -14.99 3.46
C GLY A 235 22.62 -13.61 3.37
N ASN A 236 23.05 -12.66 4.21
CA ASN A 236 22.60 -11.26 4.17
C ASN A 236 22.97 -10.59 2.84
N ALA A 237 24.19 -10.81 2.34
CA ALA A 237 24.61 -10.31 1.03
C ALA A 237 23.73 -10.89 -0.10
N PHE A 238 23.41 -12.18 -0.07
CA PHE A 238 22.48 -12.79 -1.03
C PHE A 238 21.06 -12.26 -0.89
N LEU A 239 20.60 -11.98 0.34
CA LEU A 239 19.28 -11.38 0.58
C LEU A 239 19.17 -9.98 -0.02
N GLN A 240 20.20 -9.14 0.15
CA GLN A 240 20.27 -7.81 -0.49
C GLN A 240 20.25 -7.90 -2.03
N LEU A 241 20.83 -8.96 -2.60
CA LEU A 241 20.80 -9.25 -4.02
C LEU A 241 19.52 -9.94 -4.52
N GLU A 242 18.54 -10.19 -3.64
CA GLU A 242 17.32 -10.96 -3.95
C GLU A 242 17.62 -12.40 -4.42
N GLU A 243 18.80 -12.94 -4.10
CA GLU A 243 19.25 -14.31 -4.37
C GLU A 243 18.76 -15.25 -3.26
N PHE A 244 17.44 -15.30 -3.06
CA PHE A 244 16.81 -15.87 -1.86
C PHE A 244 17.17 -17.34 -1.60
N SER A 245 17.28 -18.16 -2.64
CA SER A 245 17.64 -19.58 -2.48
C SER A 245 19.04 -19.78 -1.88
N LYS A 246 20.00 -18.92 -2.26
CA LYS A 246 21.36 -18.94 -1.72
C LYS A 246 21.39 -18.37 -0.30
N ALA A 247 20.60 -17.32 -0.04
CA ALA A 247 20.45 -16.77 1.31
C ALA A 247 19.90 -17.82 2.28
N ILE A 248 18.80 -18.51 1.92
CA ILE A 248 18.21 -19.60 2.72
C ILE A 248 19.22 -20.72 2.97
N HIS A 249 19.99 -21.11 1.94
CA HIS A 249 21.03 -22.13 2.08
C HIS A 249 22.08 -21.74 3.13
N ASP A 250 22.59 -20.50 3.07
CA ASP A 250 23.61 -20.03 4.00
C ASP A 250 23.06 -19.81 5.42
N PHE A 251 21.85 -19.27 5.56
CA PHE A 251 21.20 -19.19 6.88
C PHE A 251 20.91 -20.57 7.47
N THR A 252 20.60 -21.57 6.64
CA THR A 252 20.44 -22.95 7.09
C THR A 252 21.77 -23.53 7.58
N ALA A 253 22.87 -23.30 6.86
CA ALA A 253 24.19 -23.69 7.34
C ALA A 253 24.55 -23.02 8.68
N ALA A 254 24.24 -21.73 8.85
CA ALA A 254 24.45 -21.02 10.11
C ALA A 254 23.58 -21.59 11.26
N VAL A 255 22.32 -21.94 10.98
CA VAL A 255 21.43 -22.63 11.93
C VAL A 255 22.00 -23.98 12.36
N ASP A 256 22.53 -24.77 11.42
CA ASP A 256 23.08 -26.10 11.71
C ASP A 256 24.37 -26.00 12.56
N LEU A 257 25.19 -24.97 12.31
CA LEU A 257 26.42 -24.70 13.05
C LEU A 257 26.15 -24.12 14.45
N SER A 258 25.10 -23.31 14.61
CA SER A 258 24.77 -22.64 15.89
C SER A 258 23.26 -22.62 16.16
N PRO A 259 22.64 -23.75 16.57
CA PRO A 259 21.18 -23.85 16.75
C PRO A 259 20.60 -23.01 17.88
N GLY A 260 21.46 -22.47 18.76
CA GLY A 260 21.09 -21.59 19.88
C GLY A 260 21.22 -20.10 19.55
N TRP A 261 21.53 -19.73 18.31
CA TRP A 261 21.63 -18.35 17.87
C TRP A 261 20.35 -17.94 17.14
N HIS A 262 19.69 -16.87 17.60
CA HIS A 262 18.40 -16.45 17.05
C HIS A 262 18.51 -15.78 15.67
N GLU A 263 19.61 -15.09 15.38
CA GLU A 263 19.81 -14.24 14.20
C GLU A 263 19.67 -15.02 12.85
N PRO A 264 20.28 -16.22 12.66
CA PRO A 264 20.04 -17.02 11.46
C PRO A 264 18.57 -17.37 11.22
N TYR A 265 17.81 -17.68 12.28
CA TYR A 265 16.38 -17.97 12.15
C TYR A 265 15.61 -16.71 11.76
N LEU A 266 15.89 -15.57 12.40
CA LEU A 266 15.28 -14.29 12.04
C LEU A 266 15.52 -13.98 10.56
N ASN A 267 16.76 -14.06 10.08
CA ASN A 267 17.11 -13.69 8.71
C ASN A 267 16.58 -14.68 7.67
N ARG A 268 16.52 -15.98 7.98
CA ARG A 268 15.86 -16.97 7.12
C ARG A 268 14.34 -16.75 7.06
N GLY A 269 13.71 -16.45 8.19
CA GLY A 269 12.29 -16.07 8.24
C GLY A 269 11.98 -14.83 7.41
N ILE A 270 12.79 -13.77 7.52
CA ILE A 270 12.67 -12.55 6.68
C ILE A 270 12.84 -12.90 5.20
N THR A 271 13.76 -13.81 4.86
CA THR A 271 13.96 -14.26 3.48
C THR A 271 12.70 -14.93 2.92
N TYR A 272 12.04 -15.78 3.71
CA TYR A 272 10.73 -16.35 3.33
C TYR A 272 9.65 -15.27 3.17
N GLN A 273 9.59 -14.26 4.04
CA GLN A 273 8.66 -13.13 3.86
C GLN A 273 8.91 -12.35 2.56
N ARG A 274 10.17 -12.14 2.19
CA ARG A 274 10.57 -11.48 0.94
C ARG A 274 10.20 -12.28 -0.31
N MET A 275 9.94 -13.56 -0.16
CA MET A 275 9.42 -14.47 -1.19
C MET A 275 7.88 -14.59 -1.15
N ASP A 276 7.20 -13.83 -0.29
CA ASP A 276 5.76 -13.97 0.02
C ASP A 276 5.36 -15.34 0.62
N GLU A 277 6.34 -16.11 1.12
CA GLU A 277 6.14 -17.40 1.79
C GLU A 277 5.92 -17.20 3.29
N TYR A 278 4.83 -16.49 3.63
CA TYR A 278 4.54 -16.09 5.00
C TYR A 278 4.34 -17.25 5.97
N ASP A 279 3.74 -18.35 5.53
CA ASP A 279 3.55 -19.57 6.31
C ASP A 279 4.89 -20.26 6.66
N MET A 280 5.83 -20.28 5.71
CA MET A 280 7.18 -20.84 5.89
C MET A 280 8.05 -20.00 6.83
N SER A 281 7.79 -18.69 6.94
CA SER A 281 8.53 -17.79 7.84
C SER A 281 8.21 -18.01 9.33
N ILE A 282 6.99 -18.43 9.67
CA ILE A 282 6.49 -18.50 11.06
C ILE A 282 7.31 -19.46 11.95
N PRO A 283 7.65 -20.69 11.52
CA PRO A 283 8.47 -21.60 12.32
C PRO A 283 9.84 -21.01 12.72
N ASP A 284 10.46 -20.26 11.82
CA ASP A 284 11.74 -19.61 12.08
C ASP A 284 11.61 -18.48 13.09
N PHE A 285 10.59 -17.62 12.97
CA PHE A 285 10.33 -16.60 13.99
C PHE A 285 9.95 -17.20 15.35
N ASN A 286 9.19 -18.29 15.37
CA ASN A 286 8.91 -19.03 16.61
C ASN A 286 10.21 -19.47 17.29
N LYS A 287 11.16 -19.98 16.51
CA LYS A 287 12.44 -20.44 17.02
C LYS A 287 13.32 -19.29 17.51
N ALA A 288 13.36 -18.18 16.77
CA ALA A 288 14.06 -16.95 17.19
C ALA A 288 13.51 -16.41 18.52
N ILE A 289 12.19 -16.33 18.68
CA ILE A 289 11.52 -15.91 19.92
C ILE A 289 11.82 -16.86 21.09
N LEU A 290 11.83 -18.17 20.84
CA LEU A 290 12.14 -19.17 21.86
C LEU A 290 13.58 -19.05 22.37
N ILE A 291 14.52 -18.72 21.48
CA ILE A 291 15.93 -18.54 21.82
C ILE A 291 16.14 -17.24 22.59
N GLN A 292 15.57 -16.13 22.09
CA GLN A 292 15.73 -14.81 22.69
C GLN A 292 14.40 -14.04 22.73
N PRO A 293 13.65 -14.13 23.85
CA PRO A 293 12.28 -13.62 23.94
C PRO A 293 12.16 -12.10 24.16
N ASP A 294 13.27 -11.40 24.40
CA ASP A 294 13.37 -9.97 24.66
C ASP A 294 13.83 -9.15 23.43
N VAL A 295 13.87 -9.77 22.24
CA VAL A 295 14.11 -9.06 20.97
C VAL A 295 12.76 -8.70 20.33
N PRO A 296 12.52 -7.42 19.94
CA PRO A 296 11.23 -7.01 19.37
C PRO A 296 11.06 -7.45 17.90
N LEU A 297 12.15 -7.60 17.14
CA LEU A 297 12.14 -7.88 15.70
C LEU A 297 11.43 -9.21 15.33
N PRO A 298 11.72 -10.36 15.98
CA PRO A 298 11.01 -11.60 15.67
C PRO A 298 9.49 -11.52 15.86
N TYR A 299 9.00 -10.81 16.88
CA TYR A 299 7.56 -10.59 17.05
C TYR A 299 7.00 -9.69 15.94
N HIS A 300 7.69 -8.59 15.62
CA HIS A 300 7.26 -7.70 14.54
C HIS A 300 7.11 -8.46 13.21
N HIS A 301 8.13 -9.22 12.81
CA HIS A 301 8.11 -9.96 11.56
C HIS A 301 7.09 -11.10 11.59
N ARG A 302 6.94 -11.84 12.70
CA ARG A 302 5.89 -12.86 12.79
C ARG A 302 4.48 -12.25 12.72
N GLY A 303 4.27 -11.10 13.36
CA GLY A 303 3.05 -10.32 13.26
C GLY A 303 2.74 -9.87 11.84
N LEU A 304 3.76 -9.46 11.07
CA LEU A 304 3.62 -9.12 9.65
C LEU A 304 3.21 -10.35 8.81
N SER A 305 3.80 -11.52 9.06
CA SER A 305 3.37 -12.76 8.39
C SER A 305 1.92 -13.11 8.72
N PHE A 306 1.52 -13.00 9.98
CA PHE A 306 0.12 -13.20 10.37
C PHE A 306 -0.82 -12.19 9.71
N TYR A 307 -0.43 -10.91 9.62
CA TYR A 307 -1.21 -9.88 8.93
C TYR A 307 -1.44 -10.23 7.45
N GLN A 308 -0.38 -10.63 6.74
CA GLN A 308 -0.47 -11.02 5.31
C GLN A 308 -1.33 -12.28 5.11
N LEU A 309 -1.29 -13.20 6.06
CA LEU A 309 -2.18 -14.38 6.12
C LEU A 309 -3.60 -14.04 6.61
N LYS A 310 -3.92 -12.78 6.88
CA LYS A 310 -5.20 -12.28 7.41
C LYS A 310 -5.57 -12.82 8.80
N LEU A 311 -4.56 -13.31 9.54
CA LEU A 311 -4.65 -13.77 10.93
C LEU A 311 -4.47 -12.57 11.87
N TYR A 312 -5.43 -11.64 11.83
CA TYR A 312 -5.29 -10.32 12.46
C TYR A 312 -5.19 -10.38 13.99
N ARG A 313 -5.78 -11.38 14.66
CA ARG A 313 -5.73 -11.49 16.13
C ARG A 313 -4.35 -11.92 16.62
N GLU A 314 -3.74 -12.86 15.91
CA GLU A 314 -2.38 -13.33 16.12
C GLU A 314 -1.38 -12.20 15.84
N ALA A 315 -1.58 -11.47 14.75
CA ALA A 315 -0.80 -10.28 14.42
C ALA A 315 -0.85 -9.21 15.52
N ILE A 316 -2.05 -8.90 16.05
CA ILE A 316 -2.20 -7.94 17.17
C ILE A 316 -1.42 -8.38 18.41
N THR A 317 -1.44 -9.67 18.71
CA THR A 317 -0.72 -10.22 19.88
C THR A 317 0.79 -9.98 19.74
N ASP A 318 1.33 -10.25 18.55
CA ASP A 318 2.75 -10.09 18.27
C ASP A 318 3.17 -8.62 18.17
N PHE A 319 2.40 -7.77 17.49
CA PHE A 319 2.68 -6.33 17.46
C PHE A 319 2.61 -5.71 18.85
N THR A 320 1.66 -6.13 19.68
CA THR A 320 1.60 -5.69 21.08
C THR A 320 2.84 -6.10 21.85
N ARG A 321 3.30 -7.35 21.70
CA ARG A 321 4.50 -7.82 22.39
C ARG A 321 5.76 -7.10 21.90
N SER A 322 5.86 -6.83 20.61
CA SER A 322 6.94 -6.04 20.02
C SER A 322 6.98 -4.61 20.60
N LEU A 323 5.82 -3.94 20.70
CA LEU A 323 5.67 -2.60 21.28
C LEU A 323 5.91 -2.53 22.79
N GLU A 324 5.63 -3.61 23.54
CA GLU A 324 5.97 -3.70 24.97
C GLU A 324 7.49 -3.73 25.20
N ILE A 325 8.24 -4.29 24.25
CA ILE A 325 9.70 -4.39 24.31
C ILE A 325 10.36 -3.10 23.80
N ASP A 326 9.91 -2.59 22.65
CA ASP A 326 10.38 -1.33 22.07
C ASP A 326 9.18 -0.45 21.63
N PRO A 327 8.80 0.55 22.46
CA PRO A 327 7.63 1.39 22.21
C PRO A 327 7.88 2.51 21.19
N VAL A 328 9.12 2.70 20.70
CA VAL A 328 9.48 3.86 19.88
C VAL A 328 9.42 3.56 18.38
N THR A 329 9.01 2.35 17.99
CA THR A 329 8.92 1.97 16.57
C THR A 329 7.57 2.41 15.96
N PRO A 330 7.52 3.40 15.04
CA PRO A 330 6.27 3.96 14.52
C PRO A 330 5.40 2.92 13.80
N TRP A 331 6.04 1.99 13.08
CA TRP A 331 5.35 0.96 12.29
C TRP A 331 4.56 -0.03 13.14
N GLY A 332 4.96 -0.28 14.39
CA GLY A 332 4.28 -1.21 15.28
C GLY A 332 2.84 -0.78 15.59
N TYR A 333 2.65 0.52 15.91
CA TYR A 333 1.31 1.07 16.11
C TYR A 333 0.49 1.10 14.83
N SER A 334 1.09 1.48 13.69
CA SER A 334 0.38 1.54 12.41
C SER A 334 -0.15 0.17 11.97
N LEU A 335 0.69 -0.87 12.01
CA LEU A 335 0.32 -2.23 11.62
C LEU A 335 -0.71 -2.84 12.57
N ARG A 336 -0.59 -2.61 13.88
CA ARG A 336 -1.60 -3.06 14.86
C ARG A 336 -2.93 -2.34 14.65
N GLY A 337 -2.91 -1.04 14.37
CA GLY A 337 -4.09 -0.27 14.00
C GLY A 337 -4.79 -0.81 12.77
N LEU A 338 -4.04 -1.20 11.72
CA LEU A 338 -4.60 -1.87 10.54
C LEU A 338 -5.27 -3.20 10.88
N CYS A 339 -4.68 -4.01 11.76
CA CYS A 339 -5.33 -5.24 12.22
C CYS A 339 -6.65 -4.99 12.94
N TYR A 340 -6.71 -3.97 13.83
CA TYR A 340 -7.96 -3.58 14.47
C TYR A 340 -8.99 -3.08 13.45
N PHE A 341 -8.56 -2.30 12.45
CA PHE A 341 -9.40 -1.81 11.37
C PHE A 341 -10.05 -2.96 10.59
N PHE A 342 -9.29 -3.96 10.18
CA PHE A 342 -9.85 -5.12 9.45
C PHE A 342 -10.73 -6.04 10.31
N LEU A 343 -10.61 -5.97 11.63
CA LEU A 343 -11.53 -6.63 12.57
C LEU A 343 -12.79 -5.81 12.87
N GLY A 344 -12.90 -4.59 12.32
CA GLY A 344 -14.03 -3.68 12.54
C GLY A 344 -13.96 -2.87 13.84
N ASP A 345 -12.85 -2.95 14.59
CA ASP A 345 -12.63 -2.14 15.80
C ASP A 345 -11.99 -0.80 15.43
N TYR A 346 -12.77 0.06 14.77
CA TYR A 346 -12.30 1.34 14.26
C TYR A 346 -11.89 2.32 15.35
N GLN A 347 -12.44 2.18 16.56
CA GLN A 347 -12.11 3.03 17.69
C GLN A 347 -10.69 2.73 18.20
N THR A 348 -10.36 1.46 18.43
CA THR A 348 -9.01 1.06 18.85
C THR A 348 -8.00 1.31 17.73
N ALA A 349 -8.37 1.06 16.47
CA ALA A 349 -7.53 1.38 15.31
C ALA A 349 -7.16 2.88 15.26
N LEU A 350 -8.14 3.76 15.49
CA LEU A 350 -7.91 5.21 15.52
C LEU A 350 -6.95 5.63 16.62
N GLU A 351 -7.00 5.00 17.80
CA GLU A 351 -6.08 5.28 18.90
C GLU A 351 -4.64 4.88 18.54
N ASP A 352 -4.45 3.72 17.93
CA ASP A 352 -3.15 3.25 17.46
C ASP A 352 -2.58 4.14 16.35
N HIS A 353 -3.38 4.52 15.35
CA HIS A 353 -2.91 5.43 14.30
C HIS A 353 -2.56 6.82 14.83
N LYS A 354 -3.24 7.32 15.87
CA LYS A 354 -2.84 8.56 16.56
C LYS A 354 -1.49 8.41 17.25
N ARG A 355 -1.23 7.28 17.92
CA ARG A 355 0.09 6.99 18.49
C ARG A 355 1.16 6.92 17.41
N ALA A 356 0.87 6.29 16.27
CA ALA A 356 1.79 6.27 15.13
C ALA A 356 2.14 7.69 14.64
N ILE A 357 1.17 8.61 14.58
CA ILE A 357 1.39 10.04 14.24
C ILE A 357 2.22 10.76 15.30
N GLU A 358 2.01 10.47 16.60
CA GLU A 358 2.82 11.07 17.68
C GLU A 358 4.30 10.70 17.56
N VAL A 359 4.60 9.49 17.09
CA VAL A 359 5.99 9.00 16.91
C VAL A 359 6.58 9.47 15.58
N ASP A 360 5.83 9.37 14.48
CA ASP A 360 6.25 9.86 13.15
C ASP A 360 5.16 10.74 12.51
N PRO A 361 5.26 12.07 12.67
CA PRO A 361 4.30 13.00 12.10
C PRO A 361 4.40 13.20 10.59
N GLN A 362 5.44 12.68 9.92
CA GLN A 362 5.65 12.84 8.46
C GLN A 362 5.08 11.70 7.64
N GLU A 363 4.66 10.60 8.28
CA GLU A 363 4.06 9.46 7.60
C GLU A 363 2.60 9.75 7.22
N ALA A 364 2.37 10.05 5.93
CA ALA A 364 1.06 10.37 5.37
C ALA A 364 0.04 9.25 5.61
N LEU A 365 0.46 7.99 5.53
CA LEU A 365 -0.41 6.82 5.64
C LEU A 365 -1.16 6.77 6.99
N ASN A 366 -0.53 7.22 8.07
CA ASN A 366 -1.16 7.21 9.39
C ASN A 366 -2.33 8.21 9.49
N TYR A 367 -2.22 9.36 8.81
CA TYR A 367 -3.34 10.31 8.68
C TYR A 367 -4.45 9.73 7.80
N THR A 368 -4.11 9.10 6.69
CA THR A 368 -5.08 8.41 5.83
C THR A 368 -5.88 7.38 6.61
N ASN A 369 -5.19 6.53 7.38
CA ASN A 369 -5.84 5.50 8.20
C ASN A 369 -6.72 6.10 9.31
N CYS A 370 -6.27 7.18 9.97
CA CYS A 370 -7.12 7.92 10.91
C CYS A 370 -8.37 8.50 10.23
N GLY A 371 -8.23 9.05 9.03
CA GLY A 371 -9.35 9.56 8.22
C GLY A 371 -10.36 8.45 7.91
N SER A 372 -9.87 7.29 7.50
CA SER A 372 -10.72 6.12 7.19
C SER A 372 -11.46 5.60 8.42
N CYS A 373 -10.79 5.50 9.57
CA CYS A 373 -11.45 5.13 10.83
C CYS A 373 -12.54 6.15 11.20
N ARG A 374 -12.25 7.44 11.09
CA ARG A 374 -13.21 8.52 11.42
C ARG A 374 -14.42 8.51 10.48
N ASN A 375 -14.22 8.28 9.19
CA ASN A 375 -15.32 8.13 8.24
C ASN A 375 -16.26 6.98 8.63
N LEU A 376 -15.71 5.81 8.98
CA LEU A 376 -16.51 4.66 9.39
C LEU A 376 -17.21 4.86 10.74
N LEU A 377 -16.66 5.72 11.60
CA LEU A 377 -17.26 6.12 12.87
C LEU A 377 -18.27 7.29 12.73
N GLY A 378 -18.40 7.89 11.54
CA GLY A 378 -19.29 9.03 11.28
C GLY A 378 -18.73 10.41 11.63
N PHE A 379 -17.44 10.51 11.98
CA PHE A 379 -16.75 11.78 12.28
C PHE A 379 -16.19 12.42 10.99
N PHE A 380 -17.08 12.82 10.08
CA PHE A 380 -16.70 13.22 8.72
C PHE A 380 -15.87 14.51 8.67
N ASP A 381 -16.16 15.51 9.52
CA ASP A 381 -15.39 16.76 9.57
C ASP A 381 -13.94 16.52 10.01
N GLU A 382 -13.74 15.69 11.03
CA GLU A 382 -12.39 15.31 11.49
C GLU A 382 -11.69 14.35 10.52
N ALA A 383 -12.44 13.58 9.72
CA ALA A 383 -11.89 12.78 8.64
C ALA A 383 -11.33 13.67 7.52
N LEU A 384 -12.07 14.71 7.11
CA LEU A 384 -11.61 15.70 6.12
C LEU A 384 -10.25 16.30 6.52
N GLN A 385 -10.09 16.73 7.77
CA GLN A 385 -8.83 17.32 8.25
C GLN A 385 -7.65 16.36 8.15
N ASN A 386 -7.87 15.07 8.45
CA ASN A 386 -6.84 14.05 8.29
C ASN A 386 -6.47 13.84 6.83
N TYR A 387 -7.44 13.71 5.93
CA TYR A 387 -7.16 13.52 4.51
C TYR A 387 -6.46 14.73 3.90
N LEU A 388 -6.84 15.95 4.28
CA LEU A 388 -6.13 17.17 3.85
C LEU A 388 -4.68 17.18 4.33
N THR A 389 -4.42 16.72 5.55
CA THR A 389 -3.05 16.59 6.07
C THR A 389 -2.27 15.50 5.33
N ALA A 390 -2.91 14.34 5.07
CA ALA A 390 -2.32 13.25 4.30
C ALA A 390 -1.98 13.68 2.87
N ILE A 391 -2.86 14.44 2.20
CA ILE A 391 -2.64 15.01 0.85
C ILE A 391 -1.49 16.02 0.86
N LYS A 392 -1.35 16.81 1.93
CA LYS A 392 -0.24 17.76 2.06
C LYS A 392 1.11 17.03 2.15
N LEU A 393 1.15 15.88 2.82
CA LEU A 393 2.36 15.06 2.98
C LEU A 393 2.65 14.20 1.75
N ASP A 394 1.61 13.62 1.15
CA ASP A 394 1.67 12.84 -0.09
C ASP A 394 0.54 13.24 -1.05
N PRO A 395 0.80 14.20 -1.96
CA PRO A 395 -0.17 14.66 -2.96
C PRO A 395 -0.45 13.65 -4.07
N SER A 396 0.32 12.56 -4.15
CA SER A 396 0.27 11.58 -5.23
C SER A 396 -0.62 10.37 -4.93
N SER A 397 -1.10 10.24 -3.69
CA SER A 397 -1.94 9.11 -3.27
C SER A 397 -3.42 9.32 -3.69
N PRO A 398 -3.95 8.53 -4.65
CA PRO A 398 -5.35 8.61 -5.06
C PRO A 398 -6.31 8.22 -3.92
N THR A 399 -5.87 7.34 -3.01
CA THR A 399 -6.67 6.90 -1.86
C THR A 399 -6.99 8.03 -0.89
N ASN A 400 -6.08 9.01 -0.72
CA ASN A 400 -6.31 10.16 0.14
C ASN A 400 -7.43 11.05 -0.42
N TYR A 401 -7.44 11.27 -1.73
CA TYR A 401 -8.50 12.01 -2.41
C TYR A 401 -9.83 11.26 -2.45
N LEU A 402 -9.81 9.93 -2.61
CA LEU A 402 -11.03 9.12 -2.48
C LEU A 402 -11.62 9.26 -1.07
N GLY A 403 -10.82 9.12 -0.03
CA GLY A 403 -11.27 9.30 1.36
C GLY A 403 -11.84 10.70 1.62
N LEU A 404 -11.20 11.74 1.06
CA LEU A 404 -11.71 13.11 1.09
C LEU A 404 -13.08 13.22 0.38
N ALA A 405 -13.21 12.65 -0.82
CA ALA A 405 -14.46 12.63 -1.58
C ALA A 405 -15.58 11.90 -0.83
N THR A 406 -15.29 10.75 -0.21
CA THR A 406 -16.24 10.00 0.61
C THR A 406 -16.74 10.83 1.80
N SER A 407 -15.83 11.55 2.46
CA SER A 407 -16.18 12.42 3.59
C SER A 407 -17.12 13.55 3.14
N HIS A 408 -16.81 14.21 2.01
CA HIS A 408 -17.66 15.24 1.42
C HIS A 408 -19.03 14.71 0.98
N HIS A 409 -19.08 13.53 0.36
CA HIS A 409 -20.33 12.86 -0.01
C HIS A 409 -21.23 12.67 1.22
N ASN A 410 -20.69 12.14 2.31
CA ASN A 410 -21.45 11.90 3.54
C ASN A 410 -21.93 13.18 4.23
N LEU A 411 -21.24 14.30 4.02
CA LEU A 411 -21.67 15.64 4.46
C LEU A 411 -22.65 16.32 3.49
N GLY A 412 -22.98 15.69 2.36
CA GLY A 412 -23.81 16.27 1.30
C GLY A 412 -23.12 17.39 0.50
N GLN A 413 -21.80 17.51 0.62
CA GLN A 413 -20.98 18.54 -0.04
C GLN A 413 -20.52 18.06 -1.42
N TYR A 414 -21.47 17.84 -2.33
CA TYR A 414 -21.21 17.13 -3.58
C TYR A 414 -20.24 17.84 -4.52
N GLU A 415 -20.22 19.19 -4.56
CA GLU A 415 -19.29 19.94 -5.41
C GLU A 415 -17.83 19.65 -5.03
N ALA A 416 -17.50 19.78 -3.74
CA ALA A 416 -16.16 19.50 -3.22
C ALA A 416 -15.81 18.01 -3.33
N GLY A 417 -16.79 17.13 -3.11
CA GLY A 417 -16.60 15.69 -3.28
C GLY A 417 -16.27 15.30 -4.72
N ILE A 418 -16.93 15.90 -5.71
CA ILE A 418 -16.67 15.67 -7.15
C ILE A 418 -15.27 16.17 -7.54
N GLU A 419 -14.82 17.30 -7.01
CA GLU A 419 -13.46 17.81 -7.23
C GLU A 419 -12.41 16.81 -6.69
N ALA A 420 -12.59 16.37 -5.44
CA ALA A 420 -11.70 15.40 -4.82
C ALA A 420 -11.69 14.06 -5.58
N ALA A 421 -12.86 13.51 -5.93
CA ALA A 421 -12.96 12.28 -6.71
C ALA A 421 -12.33 12.42 -8.09
N SER A 422 -12.49 13.58 -8.73
CA SER A 422 -11.85 13.86 -10.03
C SER A 422 -10.33 13.85 -9.91
N LYS A 423 -9.77 14.36 -8.81
CA LYS A 423 -8.32 14.29 -8.58
C LYS A 423 -7.84 12.86 -8.33
N ALA A 424 -8.61 12.05 -7.60
CA ALA A 424 -8.33 10.63 -7.43
C ALA A 424 -8.29 9.88 -8.78
N ILE A 425 -9.23 10.19 -9.68
CA ILE A 425 -9.31 9.59 -11.03
C ILE A 425 -8.20 10.11 -11.95
N GLU A 426 -7.78 11.36 -11.79
CA GLU A 426 -6.63 11.90 -12.54
C GLU A 426 -5.34 11.14 -12.20
N LEU A 427 -5.14 10.82 -10.92
CA LEU A 427 -3.99 10.06 -10.43
C LEU A 427 -4.09 8.56 -10.77
N ASN A 428 -5.29 8.00 -10.77
CA ASN A 428 -5.56 6.62 -11.16
C ASN A 428 -6.84 6.54 -12.02
N PRO A 429 -6.71 6.54 -13.37
CA PRO A 429 -7.86 6.52 -14.28
C PRO A 429 -8.77 5.30 -14.15
N ASP A 430 -8.24 4.17 -13.67
CA ASP A 430 -8.96 2.92 -13.45
C ASP A 430 -9.42 2.76 -12.00
N TYR A 431 -9.53 3.86 -11.23
CA TYR A 431 -10.03 3.82 -9.86
C TYR A 431 -11.57 3.78 -9.84
N TYR A 432 -12.13 2.60 -10.09
CA TYR A 432 -13.57 2.41 -10.27
C TYR A 432 -14.40 2.87 -9.06
N THR A 433 -13.93 2.66 -7.83
CA THR A 433 -14.59 3.19 -6.62
C THR A 433 -14.74 4.71 -6.65
N ALA A 434 -13.73 5.44 -7.14
CA ALA A 434 -13.79 6.90 -7.27
C ALA A 434 -14.73 7.35 -8.39
N LEU A 435 -14.75 6.61 -9.52
CA LEU A 435 -15.69 6.84 -10.61
C LEU A 435 -17.14 6.62 -10.16
N GLN A 436 -17.42 5.53 -9.47
CA GLN A 436 -18.74 5.21 -8.93
C GLN A 436 -19.21 6.31 -7.96
N LEU A 437 -18.35 6.68 -6.99
CA LEU A 437 -18.67 7.74 -6.04
C LEU A 437 -18.94 9.08 -6.72
N ARG A 438 -18.12 9.46 -7.72
CA ARG A 438 -18.33 10.69 -8.50
C ARG A 438 -19.63 10.65 -9.29
N GLY A 439 -19.95 9.50 -9.90
CA GLY A 439 -21.22 9.26 -10.59
C GLY A 439 -22.41 9.47 -9.65
N ILE A 440 -22.40 8.85 -8.47
CA ILE A 440 -23.44 9.02 -7.44
C ILE A 440 -23.60 10.50 -7.04
N MET A 441 -22.49 11.22 -6.83
CA MET A 441 -22.54 12.66 -6.53
C MET A 441 -23.10 13.49 -7.70
N HIS A 442 -22.74 13.17 -8.94
CA HIS A 442 -23.34 13.78 -10.13
C HIS A 442 -24.85 13.54 -10.21
N TYR A 443 -25.32 12.32 -9.94
CA TYR A 443 -26.75 12.00 -9.86
C TYR A 443 -27.45 12.88 -8.81
N ASN A 444 -26.88 13.01 -7.61
CA ASN A 444 -27.46 13.82 -6.53
C ASN A 444 -27.51 15.32 -6.86
N GLN A 445 -26.61 15.82 -7.70
CA GLN A 445 -26.66 17.19 -8.21
C GLN A 445 -27.59 17.39 -9.42
N GLY A 446 -28.14 16.31 -9.98
CA GLY A 446 -28.94 16.35 -11.21
C GLY A 446 -28.14 16.33 -12.51
N ASN A 447 -26.83 16.09 -12.43
CA ASN A 447 -25.91 15.97 -13.56
C ASN A 447 -25.95 14.54 -14.14
N TYR A 448 -27.13 14.14 -14.64
CA TYR A 448 -27.40 12.73 -14.98
C TYR A 448 -26.54 12.20 -16.13
N HIS A 449 -26.18 13.03 -17.12
CA HIS A 449 -25.34 12.59 -18.24
C HIS A 449 -23.89 12.34 -17.82
N GLU A 450 -23.35 13.18 -16.93
CA GLU A 450 -22.04 13.00 -16.32
C GLU A 450 -22.02 11.75 -15.44
N SER A 451 -23.08 11.54 -14.66
CA SER A 451 -23.24 10.32 -13.86
C SER A 451 -23.20 9.06 -14.73
N ILE A 452 -24.00 9.00 -15.79
CA ILE A 452 -24.03 7.86 -16.72
C ILE A 452 -22.62 7.61 -17.31
N ARG A 453 -21.90 8.66 -17.71
CA ARG A 453 -20.54 8.50 -18.28
C ARG A 453 -19.56 7.83 -17.31
N ASP A 454 -19.63 8.17 -16.03
CA ASP A 454 -18.77 7.57 -15.02
C ASP A 454 -19.19 6.12 -14.69
N LEU A 455 -20.50 5.87 -14.55
CA LEU A 455 -21.04 4.53 -14.28
C LEU A 455 -20.81 3.56 -15.45
N GLU A 456 -20.90 4.03 -16.70
CA GLU A 456 -20.53 3.27 -17.90
C GLU A 456 -19.08 2.79 -17.87
N LYS A 457 -18.15 3.59 -17.34
CA LYS A 457 -16.76 3.15 -17.18
C LYS A 457 -16.64 2.06 -16.12
N VAL A 458 -17.36 2.19 -15.01
CA VAL A 458 -17.37 1.18 -13.93
C VAL A 458 -17.94 -0.14 -14.43
N MET A 459 -19.08 -0.13 -15.14
CA MET A 459 -19.72 -1.33 -15.68
C MET A 459 -18.85 -2.09 -16.70
N ASN A 460 -18.01 -1.38 -17.44
CA ASN A 460 -17.07 -1.98 -18.38
C ASN A 460 -15.78 -2.49 -17.69
N GLY A 461 -15.64 -2.28 -16.38
CA GLY A 461 -14.53 -2.72 -15.55
C GLY A 461 -14.84 -3.96 -14.71
N PRO A 462 -13.85 -4.48 -13.96
CA PRO A 462 -13.98 -5.66 -13.09
C PRO A 462 -14.81 -5.41 -11.81
N GLU A 463 -15.02 -4.14 -11.42
CA GLU A 463 -15.70 -3.75 -10.17
C GLU A 463 -17.18 -3.41 -10.38
N ALA A 464 -17.78 -3.82 -11.50
CA ALA A 464 -19.20 -3.61 -11.74
C ALA A 464 -20.06 -4.38 -10.71
N ASP A 465 -20.79 -3.64 -9.88
CA ASP A 465 -21.69 -4.16 -8.85
C ASP A 465 -23.16 -3.81 -9.15
N GLU A 466 -24.08 -4.40 -8.39
CA GLU A 466 -25.52 -4.19 -8.52
C GLU A 466 -25.93 -2.72 -8.34
N ASP A 467 -25.20 -1.97 -7.50
CA ASP A 467 -25.45 -0.56 -7.21
C ASP A 467 -25.15 0.32 -8.41
N THR A 468 -24.07 0.05 -9.13
CA THR A 468 -23.69 0.78 -10.35
C THR A 468 -24.83 0.74 -11.38
N PHE A 469 -25.37 -0.45 -11.65
CA PHE A 469 -26.50 -0.60 -12.58
C PHE A 469 -27.77 0.07 -12.07
N LEU A 470 -28.03 0.03 -10.76
CA LEU A 470 -29.19 0.70 -10.17
C LEU A 470 -29.09 2.22 -10.30
N PHE A 471 -27.94 2.83 -9.98
CA PHE A 471 -27.74 4.27 -10.12
C PHE A 471 -27.86 4.73 -11.57
N GLU A 472 -27.42 3.93 -12.53
CA GLU A 472 -27.61 4.23 -13.94
C GLU A 472 -29.09 4.15 -14.35
N ALA A 473 -29.81 3.14 -13.87
CA ALA A 473 -31.26 3.05 -14.06
C ALA A 473 -31.99 4.28 -13.49
N LEU A 474 -31.56 4.77 -12.32
CA LEU A 474 -32.10 5.99 -11.72
C LEU A 474 -31.78 7.23 -12.57
N CYS A 475 -30.60 7.32 -13.17
CA CYS A 475 -30.29 8.41 -14.11
C CYS A 475 -31.23 8.39 -15.32
N TYR A 476 -31.44 7.22 -15.95
CA TYR A 476 -32.38 7.08 -17.06
C TYR A 476 -33.81 7.41 -16.66
N TYR A 477 -34.24 7.01 -15.47
CA TYR A 477 -35.55 7.38 -14.92
C TYR A 477 -35.69 8.91 -14.83
N LYS A 478 -34.68 9.61 -14.30
CA LYS A 478 -34.69 11.08 -14.22
C LYS A 478 -34.67 11.77 -15.60
N LEU A 479 -34.13 11.10 -16.62
CA LEU A 479 -34.17 11.54 -18.01
C LEU A 479 -35.47 11.12 -18.74
N ASN A 480 -36.44 10.53 -18.04
CA ASN A 480 -37.71 10.04 -18.57
C ASN A 480 -37.54 8.93 -19.63
N MET A 481 -36.48 8.14 -19.51
CA MET A 481 -36.14 7.00 -20.36
C MET A 481 -36.48 5.69 -19.63
N LEU A 482 -37.79 5.43 -19.49
CA LEU A 482 -38.32 4.36 -18.62
C LEU A 482 -37.97 2.94 -19.10
N HIS A 483 -37.87 2.71 -20.41
CA HIS A 483 -37.52 1.39 -20.95
C HIS A 483 -36.05 1.06 -20.70
N GLU A 484 -35.17 2.04 -20.84
CA GLU A 484 -33.76 1.95 -20.51
C GLU A 484 -33.59 1.73 -19.00
N ALA A 485 -34.30 2.51 -18.17
CA ALA A 485 -34.29 2.31 -16.72
C ALA A 485 -34.64 0.86 -16.33
N LEU A 486 -35.67 0.26 -16.93
CA LEU A 486 -36.02 -1.15 -16.71
C LEU A 486 -34.96 -2.15 -17.20
N ALA A 487 -34.28 -1.85 -18.30
CA ALA A 487 -33.21 -2.71 -18.80
C ALA A 487 -32.04 -2.75 -17.82
N TYR A 488 -31.71 -1.63 -17.18
CA TYR A 488 -30.63 -1.55 -16.21
C TYR A 488 -31.01 -2.13 -14.84
N THR A 489 -32.26 -2.03 -14.40
CA THR A 489 -32.70 -2.78 -13.20
C THR A 489 -32.63 -4.29 -13.42
N ALA A 490 -32.91 -4.77 -14.63
CA ALA A 490 -32.77 -6.19 -14.95
C ALA A 490 -31.30 -6.65 -14.81
N LYS A 491 -30.34 -5.88 -15.32
CA LYS A 491 -28.90 -6.16 -15.15
C LYS A 491 -28.47 -6.16 -13.68
N SER A 492 -28.92 -5.18 -12.89
CA SER A 492 -28.66 -5.14 -11.45
C SER A 492 -29.15 -6.41 -10.74
N LEU A 493 -30.36 -6.85 -11.08
CA LEU A 493 -30.99 -8.05 -10.50
C LEU A 493 -30.41 -9.37 -11.02
N GLU A 494 -29.72 -9.37 -12.17
CA GLU A 494 -28.93 -10.53 -12.61
C GLU A 494 -27.72 -10.76 -11.70
N ILE A 495 -27.11 -9.68 -11.18
CA ILE A 495 -25.99 -9.74 -10.22
C ILE A 495 -26.51 -10.12 -8.83
N LEU A 496 -27.51 -9.39 -8.32
CA LEU A 496 -28.08 -9.62 -6.99
C LEU A 496 -29.62 -9.76 -7.07
N PRO A 497 -30.15 -10.99 -7.27
CA PRO A 497 -31.59 -11.23 -7.37
C PRO A 497 -32.38 -10.89 -6.11
N SER A 498 -31.73 -10.82 -4.95
CA SER A 498 -32.32 -10.42 -3.67
C SER A 498 -32.19 -8.93 -3.38
N TYR A 499 -31.85 -8.10 -4.37
CA TYR A 499 -31.66 -6.67 -4.14
C TYR A 499 -33.01 -5.94 -4.00
N GLY A 500 -33.51 -5.83 -2.77
CA GLY A 500 -34.85 -5.30 -2.47
C GLY A 500 -35.08 -3.87 -2.97
N VAL A 501 -34.07 -2.99 -2.86
CA VAL A 501 -34.14 -1.59 -3.35
C VAL A 501 -34.29 -1.56 -4.87
N CYS A 502 -33.58 -2.41 -5.61
CA CYS A 502 -33.72 -2.48 -7.06
C CYS A 502 -35.11 -3.01 -7.48
N TRP A 503 -35.66 -4.01 -6.78
CA TRP A 503 -37.04 -4.46 -7.02
C TRP A 503 -38.06 -3.35 -6.77
N TYR A 504 -37.85 -2.50 -5.77
CA TYR A 504 -38.69 -1.34 -5.51
C TYR A 504 -38.67 -0.37 -6.70
N TRP A 505 -37.49 0.04 -7.15
CA TRP A 505 -37.36 0.97 -8.28
C TRP A 505 -37.89 0.39 -9.59
N GLN A 506 -37.67 -0.90 -9.85
CA GLN A 506 -38.27 -1.57 -10.99
C GLN A 506 -39.81 -1.52 -10.94
N GLY A 507 -40.40 -1.70 -9.75
CA GLY A 507 -41.84 -1.55 -9.55
C GLY A 507 -42.33 -0.12 -9.83
N VAL A 508 -41.57 0.89 -9.42
CA VAL A 508 -41.85 2.31 -9.74
C VAL A 508 -41.85 2.54 -11.25
N PHE A 509 -40.82 2.07 -11.95
CA PHE A 509 -40.70 2.27 -13.40
C PHE A 509 -41.80 1.53 -14.17
N GLN A 510 -42.16 0.31 -13.75
CA GLN A 510 -43.28 -0.45 -14.32
C GLN A 510 -44.62 0.25 -14.09
N HIS A 511 -44.84 0.78 -12.88
CA HIS A 511 -46.05 1.52 -12.56
C HIS A 511 -46.20 2.77 -13.45
N ASP A 512 -45.13 3.54 -13.62
CA ASP A 512 -45.13 4.73 -14.48
C ASP A 512 -45.32 4.40 -15.98
N LEU A 513 -45.00 3.17 -16.40
CA LEU A 513 -45.31 2.62 -17.73
C LEU A 513 -46.73 2.02 -17.84
N ASN A 514 -47.55 2.13 -16.80
CA ASN A 514 -48.88 1.51 -16.69
C ASN A 514 -48.88 -0.03 -16.70
N LEU A 515 -47.76 -0.67 -16.36
CA LEU A 515 -47.61 -2.13 -16.23
C LEU A 515 -47.95 -2.57 -14.81
N SER A 516 -49.22 -2.39 -14.43
CA SER A 516 -49.67 -2.56 -13.03
C SER A 516 -49.51 -3.99 -12.48
N ALA A 517 -49.66 -5.01 -13.33
CA ALA A 517 -49.51 -6.40 -12.91
C ALA A 517 -48.06 -6.74 -12.57
N GLU A 518 -47.13 -6.29 -13.40
CA GLU A 518 -45.69 -6.43 -13.24
C GLU A 518 -45.19 -5.61 -12.03
N ALA A 519 -45.67 -4.37 -11.90
CA ALA A 519 -45.33 -3.50 -10.78
C ALA A 519 -45.68 -4.13 -9.42
N LYS A 520 -46.86 -4.77 -9.32
CA LYS A 520 -47.25 -5.52 -8.12
C LYS A 520 -46.28 -6.63 -7.76
N ILE A 521 -45.84 -7.42 -8.76
CA ILE A 521 -44.88 -8.50 -8.54
C ILE A 521 -43.55 -7.94 -8.04
N SER A 522 -43.07 -6.85 -8.66
CA SER A 522 -41.82 -6.18 -8.26
C SER A 522 -41.92 -5.63 -6.84
N TYR A 523 -43.01 -4.95 -6.46
CA TYR A 523 -43.20 -4.48 -5.08
C TYR A 523 -43.32 -5.61 -4.07
N GLN A 524 -43.99 -6.73 -4.41
CA GLN A 524 -44.04 -7.91 -3.55
C GLN A 524 -42.65 -8.51 -3.31
N LYS A 525 -41.80 -8.54 -4.34
CA LYS A 525 -40.39 -8.96 -4.20
C LYS A 525 -39.57 -7.96 -3.38
N ALA A 526 -39.78 -6.66 -3.56
CA ALA A 526 -39.16 -5.63 -2.75
C ALA A 526 -39.49 -5.81 -1.26
N ILE A 527 -40.76 -6.06 -0.93
CA ILE A 527 -41.22 -6.36 0.44
C ILE A 527 -40.58 -7.66 0.97
N LEU A 528 -40.45 -8.68 0.13
CA LEU A 528 -39.85 -9.95 0.53
C LEU A 528 -38.38 -9.79 0.92
N TYR A 529 -37.63 -9.00 0.16
CA TYR A 529 -36.18 -8.86 0.35
C TYR A 529 -35.76 -7.67 1.21
N ALA A 530 -36.60 -6.64 1.34
CA ALA A 530 -36.39 -5.45 2.15
C ALA A 530 -37.67 -5.07 2.91
N PRO A 531 -38.13 -5.92 3.86
CA PRO A 531 -39.38 -5.72 4.59
C PRO A 531 -39.40 -4.48 5.48
N GLU A 532 -38.25 -3.90 5.78
CA GLU A 532 -38.06 -2.66 6.54
C GLU A 532 -38.39 -1.39 5.74
N LEU A 533 -38.38 -1.44 4.40
CA LEU A 533 -38.72 -0.29 3.56
C LEU A 533 -40.23 -0.08 3.56
N TRP A 534 -40.70 1.10 3.96
CA TRP A 534 -42.14 1.42 3.91
C TRP A 534 -42.65 1.70 2.48
N THR A 535 -41.77 2.17 1.60
CA THR A 535 -42.13 2.66 0.26
C THR A 535 -42.76 1.60 -0.65
N PRO A 536 -42.33 0.33 -0.67
CA PRO A 536 -42.97 -0.69 -1.50
C PRO A 536 -44.38 -1.04 -1.01
N TYR A 537 -44.62 -1.05 0.32
CA TYR A 537 -45.96 -1.25 0.88
C TYR A 537 -46.91 -0.14 0.47
N ASN A 538 -46.47 1.13 0.58
CA ASN A 538 -47.26 2.27 0.18
C ASN A 538 -47.61 2.22 -1.32
N ASN A 539 -46.62 2.01 -2.19
CA ASN A 539 -46.87 2.01 -3.64
C ASN A 539 -47.72 0.82 -4.09
N LEU A 540 -47.54 -0.37 -3.48
CA LEU A 540 -48.43 -1.50 -3.72
C LEU A 540 -49.86 -1.21 -3.24
N GLY A 541 -50.00 -0.53 -2.09
CA GLY A 541 -51.28 -0.09 -1.56
C GLY A 541 -52.02 0.86 -2.48
N ILE A 542 -51.31 1.78 -3.15
CA ILE A 542 -51.88 2.69 -4.16
C ILE A 542 -52.51 1.90 -5.31
N ILE A 543 -51.80 0.91 -5.86
CA ILE A 543 -52.34 0.08 -6.95
C ILE A 543 -53.62 -0.64 -6.52
N TYR A 544 -53.65 -1.23 -5.33
CA TYR A 544 -54.86 -1.88 -4.81
C TYR A 544 -55.99 -0.88 -4.53
N LEU A 545 -55.66 0.34 -4.12
CA LEU A 545 -56.65 1.39 -3.91
C LEU A 545 -57.30 1.82 -5.23
N ASP A 546 -56.52 1.92 -6.31
CA ASP A 546 -57.00 2.26 -7.65
C ASP A 546 -57.86 1.14 -8.27
N GLU A 547 -57.59 -0.11 -7.91
CA GLU A 547 -58.42 -1.28 -8.23
C GLU A 547 -59.65 -1.46 -7.32
N GLU A 548 -59.93 -0.50 -6.44
CA GLU A 548 -61.03 -0.53 -5.46
C GLU A 548 -60.95 -1.71 -4.47
N GLN A 549 -59.78 -2.33 -4.31
CA GLN A 549 -59.50 -3.38 -3.33
C GLN A 549 -59.14 -2.77 -1.96
N PHE A 550 -60.12 -2.08 -1.35
CA PHE A 550 -59.89 -1.23 -0.19
C PHE A 550 -59.30 -1.96 1.03
N ASP A 551 -59.67 -3.21 1.29
CA ASP A 551 -59.16 -3.98 2.43
C ASP A 551 -57.67 -4.28 2.31
N GLN A 552 -57.22 -4.70 1.13
CA GLN A 552 -55.81 -4.96 0.85
C GLN A 552 -55.00 -3.66 0.87
N ALA A 553 -55.53 -2.58 0.28
CA ALA A 553 -54.90 -1.27 0.30
C ALA A 553 -54.69 -0.75 1.73
N ILE A 554 -55.73 -0.78 2.58
CA ILE A 554 -55.65 -0.35 3.98
C ILE A 554 -54.61 -1.18 4.75
N SER A 555 -54.61 -2.51 4.60
CA SER A 555 -53.63 -3.38 5.28
C SER A 555 -52.19 -3.05 4.89
N LEU A 556 -51.94 -2.72 3.62
CA LEU A 556 -50.61 -2.33 3.15
C LEU A 556 -50.18 -0.97 3.66
N PHE A 557 -51.07 0.03 3.65
CA PHE A 557 -50.74 1.34 4.23
C PHE A 557 -50.50 1.27 5.74
N GLU A 558 -51.23 0.42 6.47
CA GLU A 558 -50.95 0.17 7.90
C GLU A 558 -49.57 -0.44 8.11
N LYS A 559 -49.14 -1.37 7.24
CA LYS A 559 -47.76 -1.90 7.27
C LYS A 559 -46.73 -0.85 6.92
N ALA A 560 -47.00 0.02 5.95
CA ALA A 560 -46.11 1.13 5.60
C ALA A 560 -45.89 2.08 6.80
N VAL A 561 -46.96 2.49 7.48
CA VAL A 561 -46.89 3.35 8.68
C VAL A 561 -46.24 2.62 9.86
N ALA A 562 -46.40 1.29 9.96
CA ALA A 562 -45.71 0.51 10.99
C ALA A 562 -44.20 0.39 10.73
N ALA A 563 -43.79 0.34 9.46
CA ALA A 563 -42.38 0.31 9.05
C ALA A 563 -41.70 1.67 9.25
N ASP A 564 -42.40 2.77 8.95
CA ASP A 564 -41.95 4.13 9.21
C ASP A 564 -43.12 5.01 9.72
N PRO A 565 -43.20 5.24 11.05
CA PRO A 565 -44.23 6.09 11.63
C PRO A 565 -44.19 7.54 11.15
N GLU A 566 -43.07 8.04 10.63
CA GLU A 566 -42.91 9.41 10.13
C GLU A 566 -43.28 9.53 8.63
N ALA A 567 -43.63 8.43 7.96
CA ALA A 567 -44.04 8.42 6.56
C ALA A 567 -45.41 9.09 6.34
N THR A 568 -45.43 10.42 6.28
CA THR A 568 -46.64 11.25 6.11
C THR A 568 -47.48 10.85 4.90
N LEU A 569 -46.83 10.54 3.77
CA LEU A 569 -47.52 10.10 2.55
C LEU A 569 -48.32 8.80 2.77
N ALA A 570 -47.75 7.84 3.50
CA ALA A 570 -48.43 6.59 3.83
C ALA A 570 -49.62 6.82 4.78
N GLN A 571 -49.47 7.73 5.74
CA GLN A 571 -50.57 8.12 6.65
C GLN A 571 -51.73 8.79 5.89
N GLU A 572 -51.41 9.68 4.94
CA GLU A 572 -52.40 10.34 4.08
C GLU A 572 -53.14 9.33 3.20
N ASN A 573 -52.40 8.43 2.54
CA ASN A 573 -52.99 7.38 1.71
C ASN A 573 -53.88 6.42 2.52
N LEU A 574 -53.48 6.07 3.75
CA LEU A 574 -54.29 5.28 4.68
C LEU A 574 -55.64 5.96 4.99
N LYS A 575 -55.62 7.28 5.24
CA LYS A 575 -56.83 8.06 5.49
C LYS A 575 -57.74 8.07 4.26
N ILE A 576 -57.18 8.34 3.08
CA ILE A 576 -57.91 8.34 1.80
C ILE A 576 -58.56 6.96 1.56
N ALA A 577 -57.83 5.87 1.77
CA ALA A 577 -58.34 4.52 1.58
C ALA A 577 -59.51 4.19 2.53
N ARG A 578 -59.42 4.58 3.80
CA ARG A 578 -60.50 4.42 4.79
C ARG A 578 -61.75 5.23 4.43
N ASP A 579 -61.57 6.47 3.97
CA ASP A 579 -62.68 7.33 3.55
C ASP A 579 -63.38 6.79 2.28
N ARG A 580 -62.60 6.35 1.26
CA ARG A 580 -63.17 5.75 0.04
C ARG A 580 -63.93 4.46 0.34
N LYS A 581 -63.41 3.59 1.22
CA LYS A 581 -64.11 2.37 1.67
C LYS A 581 -65.45 2.67 2.35
N LYS A 582 -65.49 3.72 3.18
CA LYS A 582 -66.73 4.13 3.87
C LYS A 582 -67.78 4.61 2.87
N ASN A 583 -67.36 5.35 1.84
CA ASN A 583 -68.26 5.89 0.82
C ASN A 583 -68.74 4.84 -0.17
N SER A 584 -67.94 3.81 -0.50
CA SER A 584 -68.37 2.70 -1.37
C SER A 584 -69.45 1.83 -0.71
N GLY A 585 -69.41 1.66 0.61
CA GLY A 585 -70.48 1.01 1.37
C GLY A 585 -71.78 1.82 1.51
N GLY A 586 -71.71 3.15 1.40
CA GLY A 586 -72.85 4.07 1.54
C GLY A 586 -73.85 4.00 0.37
N LEU A 587 -73.39 3.71 -0.85
CA LEU A 587 -74.26 3.53 -2.02
C LEU A 587 -75.14 2.27 -1.93
N TRP A 588 -74.68 1.23 -1.24
CA TRP A 588 -75.48 0.02 -0.95
C TRP A 588 -76.56 0.24 0.13
N GLY A 589 -76.40 1.26 0.97
CA GLY A 589 -77.39 1.66 1.98
C GLY A 589 -78.55 2.50 1.43
N LEU A 590 -78.42 3.07 0.23
CA LEU A 590 -79.50 3.79 -0.46
C LEU A 590 -80.38 2.88 -1.35
N PHE A 591 -79.95 1.64 -1.58
CA PHE A 591 -80.69 0.61 -2.33
C PHE A 591 -81.37 -0.44 -1.45
N LYS A 592 -81.27 -0.31 -0.13
CA LYS A 592 -81.93 -1.14 0.88
C LYS A 592 -82.99 -0.31 1.61
#